data_AF-A0A9D8AR56-F1
#
_entry.id   AF-A0A9D8AR56-F1
#
_cell.length_a   1.000
_cell.length_b   1.000
_cell.length_c   1.000
_cell.angle_alpha   90.00
_cell.angle_beta   90.00
_cell.angle_gamma   90.00
#
_symmetry.space_group_name_H-M   'P 1'
#
loop_
_entity.id
_entity.type
_entity.pdbx_description
1 polymer ?
#
loop_
_entity_poly.entity_id
_entity_poly.type
_entity_poly.pdbx_seq_one_letter_code
_entity_poly.pdbx_strand_id
1 'polypeptide(L)'
;MTLYVLSTMAVVVTVARLLNGAPWTPVSASGWMAVLGLTIFPTILARLLVFAGLQSLGGMQTSLLSLAELLVTLLIAYLWLGERLAVWQWLGGILLASSVALGSRESHLELSWEDLLREGRWRELE
;
A
#
# COMPACT_ATOMS: atom_id res chain seq x y z
N MET A 1 -10.79 -7.36 -9.69
CA MET A 1 -10.38 -7.54 -8.27
C MET A 1 -11.44 -7.05 -7.29
N THR A 2 -11.86 -5.79 -7.35
CA THR A 2 -12.75 -5.18 -6.34
C THR A 2 -14.09 -5.90 -6.17
N LEU A 3 -14.76 -6.25 -7.27
CA LEU A 3 -16.07 -6.90 -7.23
C LEU A 3 -16.00 -8.31 -6.63
N TYR A 4 -14.95 -9.07 -6.96
CA TYR A 4 -14.69 -10.40 -6.39
C TYR A 4 -14.37 -10.35 -4.90
N VAL A 5 -13.57 -9.37 -4.46
CA VAL A 5 -13.25 -9.18 -3.04
C VAL A 5 -14.49 -8.76 -2.25
N LEU A 6 -15.30 -7.85 -2.80
CA LEU A 6 -16.53 -7.39 -2.16
C LEU A 6 -17.57 -8.50 -2.06
N SER A 7 -17.76 -9.29 -3.12
CA SER A 7 -18.69 -10.43 -3.08
C SER A 7 -18.23 -11.49 -2.08
N THR A 8 -16.93 -11.80 -2.06
CA THR A 8 -16.36 -12.76 -1.10
C THR A 8 -16.50 -12.26 0.33
N MET A 9 -16.18 -11.00 0.63
CA MET A 9 -16.38 -10.42 1.96
C MET A 9 -17.85 -10.43 2.37
N ALA A 10 -18.77 -10.11 1.45
CA ALA A 10 -20.20 -10.14 1.73
C ALA A 10 -20.67 -11.55 2.12
N VAL A 11 -20.22 -12.58 1.39
CA VAL A 11 -20.52 -13.98 1.72
C VAL A 11 -19.94 -14.36 3.08
N VAL A 12 -18.65 -14.09 3.31
CA VAL A 12 -17.95 -14.43 4.56
C VAL A 12 -18.63 -13.77 5.77
N VAL A 13 -18.92 -12.48 5.70
CA VAL A 13 -19.59 -11.74 6.79
C VAL A 13 -21.01 -12.27 7.01
N THR A 14 -21.75 -12.56 5.94
CA THR A 14 -23.12 -13.09 6.06
C THR A 14 -23.14 -14.45 6.73
N VAL A 15 -22.26 -15.37 6.30
CA VAL A 15 -22.12 -16.69 6.92
C VAL A 15 -21.70 -16.56 8.39
N ALA A 16 -20.70 -15.72 8.69
CA ALA A 16 -20.25 -15.51 10.06
C ALA A 16 -21.36 -14.94 10.97
N ARG A 17 -22.19 -14.02 10.48
CA ARG A 17 -23.32 -13.47 11.26
C ARG A 17 -24.42 -14.51 11.49
N LEU A 18 -24.72 -15.35 10.51
CA LEU A 18 -25.68 -16.45 10.66
C LEU A 18 -25.22 -17.45 11.72
N LEU A 19 -23.94 -17.82 11.72
CA LEU A 19 -23.35 -18.73 12.71
C LEU A 19 -23.32 -18.15 14.13
N ASN A 20 -23.15 -16.83 14.27
CA ASN A 20 -23.15 -16.14 15.56
C ASN A 20 -24.56 -15.77 16.08
N GLY A 21 -25.63 -16.06 15.33
CA GLY A 21 -27.00 -15.70 15.70
C GLY A 21 -27.21 -14.18 15.86
N ALA A 22 -26.38 -13.36 15.21
CA ALA A 22 -26.39 -11.92 15.40
C ALA A 22 -27.67 -11.29 14.83
N PRO A 23 -28.39 -10.43 15.57
CA PRO A 23 -29.60 -9.80 15.07
C PRO A 23 -29.31 -8.89 13.88
N TRP A 24 -30.24 -8.86 12.92
CA TRP A 24 -30.22 -7.93 11.79
C TRP A 24 -30.65 -6.55 12.27
N THR A 25 -29.70 -5.80 12.82
CA THR A 25 -29.93 -4.42 13.25
C THR A 25 -29.93 -3.49 12.05
N PRO A 26 -30.94 -2.62 11.88
CA PRO A 26 -30.90 -1.56 10.88
C PRO A 26 -29.66 -0.69 11.07
N VAL A 27 -28.99 -0.35 9.96
CA VAL A 27 -27.83 0.54 10.00
C VAL A 27 -28.31 1.94 10.38
N SER A 28 -27.76 2.49 11.46
CA SER A 28 -28.05 3.86 11.91
C SER A 28 -27.53 4.89 10.89
N ALA A 29 -28.02 6.13 10.97
CA ALA A 29 -27.49 7.24 10.16
C ALA A 29 -25.96 7.43 10.34
N SER A 30 -25.46 7.24 11.56
CA SER A 30 -24.02 7.24 11.85
C SER A 30 -23.27 6.09 11.20
N GLY A 31 -23.87 4.90 11.11
CA GLY A 31 -23.30 3.75 10.41
C GLY A 31 -23.15 4.01 8.91
N TRP A 32 -24.15 4.64 8.29
CA TRP A 32 -24.06 5.06 6.88
C TRP A 32 -22.98 6.11 6.63
N MET A 33 -22.82 7.09 7.53
CA MET A 33 -21.73 8.05 7.45
C MET A 33 -20.36 7.36 7.55
N ALA A 34 -20.20 6.37 8.45
CA ALA A 34 -18.97 5.60 8.56
C ALA A 34 -18.67 4.80 7.29
N VAL A 35 -19.68 4.16 6.68
CA VAL A 35 -19.53 3.45 5.40
C VAL A 35 -19.10 4.40 4.27
N LEU A 36 -19.71 5.58 4.16
CA LEU A 36 -19.30 6.58 3.18
C LEU A 36 -17.88 7.08 3.44
N GLY A 37 -17.52 7.34 4.70
CA GLY A 37 -16.17 7.73 5.08
C GLY A 37 -15.13 6.68 4.67
N LEU A 38 -15.36 5.41 5.01
CA LEU A 38 -14.47 4.30 4.64
C LEU A 38 -14.42 4.06 3.12
N THR A 39 -15.48 4.37 2.39
CA THR A 39 -15.49 4.23 0.93
C THR A 39 -14.67 5.36 0.28
N ILE A 40 -14.87 6.60 0.69
CA ILE A 40 -14.25 7.75 0.04
C ILE A 40 -12.76 7.85 0.39
N PHE A 41 -12.41 7.79 1.67
CA PHE A 41 -11.05 8.09 2.12
C PHE A 41 -10.07 6.92 1.90
N PRO A 42 -10.15 5.79 2.61
CA PRO A 42 -9.15 4.74 2.47
C PRO A 42 -9.30 3.91 1.19
N THR A 43 -10.46 3.95 0.49
CA THR A 43 -10.66 3.14 -0.72
C THR A 43 -10.49 3.94 -2.00
N ILE A 44 -11.33 4.94 -2.25
CA ILE A 44 -11.29 5.69 -3.52
C ILE A 44 -10.06 6.57 -3.57
N LEU A 45 -9.85 7.43 -2.57
CA LEU A 45 -8.75 8.39 -2.57
C LEU A 45 -7.39 7.69 -2.57
N ALA A 46 -7.22 6.66 -1.73
CA ALA A 46 -5.98 5.87 -1.73
C ALA A 46 -5.69 5.23 -3.10
N ARG A 47 -6.69 4.66 -3.77
CA ARG A 47 -6.49 4.10 -5.12
C ARG A 47 -6.16 5.16 -6.15
N LEU A 48 -6.77 6.34 -6.09
CA LEU A 48 -6.44 7.44 -6.99
C LEU A 48 -4.99 7.89 -6.79
N LEU A 49 -4.53 8.03 -5.55
CA LEU A 49 -3.14 8.35 -5.21
C LEU A 49 -2.18 7.28 -5.72
N VAL A 50 -2.51 6.01 -5.52
CA VAL A 50 -1.69 4.88 -6.01
C VAL A 50 -1.66 4.85 -7.54
N PHE A 51 -2.78 5.04 -8.23
CA PHE A 51 -2.82 5.12 -9.69
C PHE A 51 -2.06 6.32 -10.23
N ALA A 52 -2.19 7.49 -9.59
CA ALA A 52 -1.43 8.69 -9.94
C ALA A 52 0.07 8.47 -9.74
N GLY A 53 0.48 7.83 -8.64
CA GLY A 53 1.87 7.45 -8.40
C GLY A 53 2.37 6.46 -9.46
N LEU A 54 1.61 5.40 -9.73
CA LEU A 54 1.95 4.35 -10.71
C LEU A 54 2.17 4.88 -12.13
N GLN A 55 1.43 5.91 -12.56
CA GLN A 55 1.63 6.51 -13.88
C GLN A 55 3.03 7.11 -14.08
N SER A 56 3.74 7.41 -12.97
CA SER A 56 5.10 7.97 -12.99
C SER A 56 6.21 6.97 -12.69
N LEU A 57 5.87 5.70 -12.41
CA LEU A 57 6.79 4.69 -11.88
C LEU A 57 6.97 3.53 -12.88
N GLY A 58 8.20 3.25 -13.29
CA GLY A 58 8.58 2.03 -14.01
C GLY A 58 8.39 0.76 -13.17
N GLY A 59 8.57 -0.43 -13.79
CA GLY A 59 8.32 -1.72 -13.15
C GLY A 59 9.07 -1.94 -11.81
N MET A 60 10.31 -1.47 -11.71
CA MET A 60 11.11 -1.55 -10.47
C MET A 60 10.54 -0.66 -9.36
N GLN A 61 10.11 0.55 -9.71
CA GLN A 61 9.62 1.53 -8.75
C GLN A 61 8.25 1.16 -8.15
N THR A 62 7.41 0.43 -8.91
CA THR A 62 6.17 -0.15 -8.40
C THR A 62 6.40 -1.17 -7.26
N SER A 63 7.46 -1.97 -7.39
CA SER A 63 7.83 -2.95 -6.36
C SER A 63 8.32 -2.25 -5.09
N LEU A 64 9.10 -1.17 -5.24
CA LEU A 64 9.55 -0.34 -4.12
C LEU A 64 8.39 0.37 -3.43
N LEU A 65 7.40 0.86 -4.19
CA LEU A 65 6.19 1.46 -3.64
C LEU A 65 5.43 0.47 -2.75
N SER A 66 5.31 -0.78 -3.18
CA SER A 66 4.64 -1.84 -2.40
C SER A 66 5.36 -2.15 -1.09
N LEU A 67 6.71 -2.17 -1.10
CA LEU A 67 7.52 -2.34 0.10
C LEU A 67 7.43 -1.12 1.04
N ALA A 68 7.37 0.09 0.47
CA ALA A 68 7.20 1.32 1.24
C ALA A 68 5.81 1.38 1.91
N GLU A 69 4.75 0.94 1.22
CA GLU A 69 3.40 0.83 1.78
C GLU A 69 3.37 -0.07 3.02
N LEU A 70 4.05 -1.22 2.96
CA LEU A 70 4.23 -2.13 4.08
C LEU A 70 4.91 -1.45 5.28
N LEU A 71 5.99 -0.69 5.03
CA LEU A 71 6.70 0.06 6.09
C LEU A 71 5.83 1.14 6.72
N VAL A 72 5.11 1.93 5.91
CA VAL A 72 4.21 2.98 6.40
C VAL A 72 3.10 2.37 7.24
N THR A 73 2.53 1.25 6.80
CA THR A 73 1.51 0.52 7.55
C THR A 73 2.04 0.04 8.91
N LEU A 74 3.25 -0.53 8.94
CA LEU A 74 3.91 -0.97 10.18
C LEU A 74 4.15 0.20 11.15
N LEU A 75 4.62 1.33 10.63
CA LEU A 75 4.86 2.53 11.43
C LEU A 75 3.57 3.09 12.02
N ILE A 76 2.51 3.17 11.22
CA ILE A 76 1.20 3.63 11.69
C ILE A 76 0.65 2.65 12.74
N ALA A 77 0.76 1.34 12.54
CA ALA A 77 0.33 0.36 13.53
C ALA A 77 1.08 0.51 14.87
N TYR A 78 2.40 0.70 14.81
CA TYR A 78 3.23 0.93 16.01
C TYR A 78 2.88 2.24 16.72
N LEU A 79 2.77 3.35 15.98
CA LEU A 79 2.57 4.69 16.55
C LEU A 79 1.12 4.94 16.98
N TRP A 80 0.15 4.51 16.19
CA TRP A 80 -1.28 4.79 16.39
C TRP A 80 -1.96 3.72 17.24
N LEU A 81 -1.71 2.44 16.94
CA LEU A 81 -2.34 1.32 17.63
C LEU A 81 -1.60 0.96 18.93
N GLY A 82 -0.37 1.44 19.10
CA GLY A 82 0.47 1.13 20.25
C GLY A 82 0.92 -0.33 20.29
N GLU A 83 0.88 -1.03 19.15
CA GLU A 83 1.32 -2.42 19.09
C GLU A 83 2.79 -2.54 19.45
N ARG A 84 3.10 -3.43 20.40
CA ARG A 84 4.48 -3.73 20.76
C ARG A 84 5.06 -4.70 19.75
N LEU A 85 5.87 -4.17 18.85
CA LEU A 85 6.62 -4.98 17.89
C LEU A 85 7.59 -5.91 18.62
N ALA A 86 7.50 -7.20 18.34
CA ALA A 86 8.46 -8.19 18.82
C ALA A 86 9.85 -7.90 18.26
N VAL A 87 10.90 -8.35 18.95
CA VAL A 87 12.31 -8.12 18.53
C VAL A 87 12.56 -8.63 17.09
N TRP A 88 11.94 -9.74 16.71
CA TRP A 88 12.02 -10.28 15.34
C TRP A 88 11.32 -9.40 14.29
N GLN A 89 10.23 -8.73 14.66
CA GLN A 89 9.55 -7.79 13.76
C GLN A 89 10.38 -6.53 13.55
N TRP A 90 11.17 -6.10 14.53
CA TRP A 90 12.14 -5.02 14.37
C TRP A 90 13.23 -5.37 13.36
N LEU A 91 13.77 -6.59 13.44
CA LEU A 91 14.75 -7.07 12.44
C LEU A 91 14.15 -7.10 11.04
N GLY A 92 12.93 -7.61 10.89
CA GLY A 92 12.22 -7.59 9.61
C GLY A 92 11.93 -6.18 9.10
N GLY A 93 11.54 -5.26 10.00
CA GLY A 93 11.29 -3.86 9.68
C GLY A 93 12.54 -3.11 9.22
N ILE A 94 13.68 -3.32 9.90
CA ILE A 94 14.97 -2.75 9.50
C ILE A 94 15.40 -3.29 8.13
N LEU A 95 15.24 -4.60 7.91
CA LEU A 95 15.56 -5.22 6.62
C LEU A 95 14.71 -4.62 5.50
N LEU A 96 13.39 -4.53 5.69
CA LEU A 96 12.49 -3.88 4.73
C LEU A 96 12.90 -2.42 4.45
N ALA A 97 13.19 -1.65 5.49
CA ALA A 97 13.64 -0.26 5.34
C ALA A 97 14.94 -0.16 4.53
N SER A 98 15.89 -1.05 4.79
CA SER A 98 17.15 -1.11 4.04
C SER A 98 16.93 -1.49 2.57
N SER A 99 16.04 -2.44 2.27
CA SER A 99 15.71 -2.85 0.89
C SER A 99 15.09 -1.70 0.10
N VAL A 100 14.16 -0.95 0.70
CA VAL A 100 13.54 0.21 0.05
C VAL A 100 14.59 1.31 -0.17
N ALA A 101 15.42 1.60 0.83
CA ALA A 101 16.46 2.62 0.72
C ALA A 101 17.49 2.28 -0.37
N LEU A 102 17.95 1.03 -0.44
CA LEU A 102 18.89 0.57 -1.48
C LEU A 102 18.25 0.60 -2.88
N GLY A 103 17.05 0.04 -3.03
CA GLY A 103 16.37 0.01 -4.33
C GLY A 103 16.03 1.41 -4.85
N SER A 104 15.71 2.36 -3.97
CA SER A 104 15.48 3.75 -4.37
C SER A 104 16.71 4.40 -5.01
N ARG A 105 17.93 4.05 -4.54
CA ARG A 105 19.19 4.55 -5.10
C ARG A 105 19.49 3.97 -6.47
N GLU A 106 19.29 2.65 -6.64
CA GLU A 106 19.46 1.96 -7.92
C GLU A 106 18.56 2.56 -9.00
N SER A 107 17.28 2.81 -8.65
CA SER A 107 16.31 3.34 -9.61
C SER A 107 16.65 4.74 -10.13
N HIS A 108 17.33 5.56 -9.31
CA HIS A 108 17.80 6.88 -9.73
C HIS A 108 19.04 6.78 -10.63
N LEU A 109 19.86 5.74 -10.44
CA LEU A 109 21.03 5.49 -11.28
C LEU A 109 20.59 4.96 -12.65
N GLU A 110 19.69 3.99 -12.72
CA GLU A 110 19.17 3.46 -13.99
C GLU A 110 18.51 4.56 -14.84
N LEU A 111 17.67 5.42 -14.26
CA LEU A 111 17.08 6.56 -14.96
C LEU A 111 18.15 7.50 -15.53
N SER A 112 19.19 7.81 -14.74
CA SER A 112 20.31 8.64 -15.21
C SER A 112 21.10 7.98 -16.35
N TRP A 113 21.25 6.66 -16.33
CA TRP A 113 21.95 5.93 -17.39
C TRP A 113 21.13 5.87 -18.68
N GLU A 114 19.81 5.66 -18.59
CA GLU A 114 18.92 5.71 -19.75
C GLU A 114 18.89 7.10 -20.39
N ASP A 115 18.88 8.17 -19.58
CA ASP A 115 18.93 9.54 -20.08
C ASP A 115 20.28 9.84 -20.77
N LEU A 116 21.41 9.42 -20.18
CA LEU A 116 22.73 9.52 -20.81
C LEU A 116 22.83 8.70 -22.11
N LEU A 117 22.18 7.53 -22.16
CA LEU A 117 22.08 6.65 -23.34
C LEU A 117 21.05 7.12 -24.38
N ARG A 118 20.15 8.03 -24.03
CA ARG A 118 19.28 8.72 -24.98
C ARG A 118 19.93 9.98 -25.55
N GLU A 119 20.73 10.68 -24.76
CA GLU A 119 21.35 11.94 -25.15
C GLU A 119 22.63 11.81 -26.01
N GLY A 120 23.11 10.60 -26.33
CA GLY A 120 24.31 10.47 -27.16
C GLY A 120 25.62 10.83 -26.45
N ARG A 121 25.57 11.10 -25.14
CA ARG A 121 26.67 11.71 -24.36
C ARG A 121 27.75 10.74 -23.90
N TRP A 122 27.71 9.48 -24.33
CA TRP A 122 28.78 8.50 -24.10
C TRP A 122 30.14 8.91 -24.68
N ARG A 123 30.20 9.95 -25.51
CA ARG A 123 31.43 10.51 -26.07
C ARG A 123 32.15 11.53 -25.17
N GLU A 124 31.56 11.95 -24.04
CA GLU A 124 32.17 12.93 -23.11
C GLU A 124 32.95 12.27 -21.95
N LEU A 125 33.01 10.93 -21.92
CA LEU A 125 33.66 10.15 -20.85
C LEU A 125 35.02 9.54 -21.28
N GLU A 126 35.55 9.92 -22.45
CA GLU A 126 36.94 9.69 -22.87
C GLU A 126 37.78 10.95 -22.64
#